data_AF-A0A7J9FAU3-F1
#
_entry.id   AF-A0A7J9FAU3-F1
#
_cell.length_a   1.000
_cell.length_b   1.000
_cell.length_c   1.000
_cell.angle_alpha   90.00
_cell.angle_beta   90.00
_cell.angle_gamma   90.00
#
_symmetry.space_group_name_H-M   'P 1'
#
loop_
_entity.id
_entity.type
_entity.pdbx_description
1 polymer ?
#
loop_
_entity_poly.entity_id
_entity_poly.type
_entity_poly.pdbx_seq_one_letter_code
_entity_poly.pdbx_strand_id
1 'polypeptide(L)' 'EILPRDLFNRWGKALCESALLASEKFYCPYQDCSALLVNYGEKSIHRSRCPLCKRVFCVQCNVAWHSGVDCNKFQKLKNP' A
#
# COMPACT_ATOMS: atom_id res chain seq x y z
N GLU A 1 -11.96 -32.77 -7.63
CA GLU A 1 -11.60 -31.58 -8.44
C GLU A 1 -10.37 -30.91 -7.86
N ILE A 2 -9.52 -30.34 -8.72
CA ILE A 2 -8.34 -29.57 -8.34
C ILE A 2 -8.56 -28.14 -8.84
N LEU A 3 -8.36 -27.15 -7.98
CA LEU A 3 -8.52 -25.74 -8.35
C LEU A 3 -7.51 -25.34 -9.44
N PRO A 4 -7.90 -24.48 -10.40
CA PRO A 4 -6.95 -23.86 -11.32
C PRO A 4 -5.83 -23.15 -10.55
N ARG A 5 -4.60 -23.25 -11.05
CA ARG A 5 -3.40 -22.71 -10.38
C ARG A 5 -3.54 -21.24 -10.02
N ASP A 6 -4.09 -20.43 -10.92
CA ASP A 6 -4.24 -18.98 -10.68
C ASP A 6 -5.24 -18.68 -9.57
N LEU A 7 -6.33 -19.46 -9.49
CA LEU A 7 -7.31 -19.32 -8.42
C LEU A 7 -6.71 -19.75 -7.08
N PHE A 8 -6.00 -20.88 -7.06
CA PHE A 8 -5.28 -21.36 -5.89
C PHE A 8 -4.27 -20.33 -5.38
N ASN A 9 -3.46 -19.75 -6.27
CA ASN A 9 -2.47 -18.73 -5.94
C ASN A 9 -3.11 -17.44 -5.40
N ARG A 10 -4.20 -16.97 -6.03
CA ARG A 10 -4.92 -15.77 -5.58
C ARG A 10 -5.56 -15.98 -4.21
N TRP A 11 -6.15 -17.14 -3.99
CA TRP A 11 -6.72 -17.51 -2.70
C TRP A 11 -5.63 -17.60 -1.61
N GLY A 12 -4.51 -18.27 -1.90
CA GLY A 12 -3.37 -18.35 -0.98
C GLY A 12 -2.81 -16.96 -0.62
N LYS A 13 -2.66 -16.08 -1.61
CA LYS A 13 -2.26 -14.68 -1.38
C LYS A 13 -3.25 -13.95 -0.47
N ALA A 14 -4.55 -14.04 -0.75
CA ALA A 14 -5.58 -13.41 0.06
C ALA A 14 -5.59 -13.94 1.50
N LEU A 15 -5.36 -15.24 1.69
CA LEU A 15 -5.26 -15.86 3.01
C LEU A 15 -4.06 -15.32 3.79
N CYS A 16 -2.87 -15.28 3.18
CA CYS A 16 -1.69 -14.69 3.80
C CYS A 16 -1.92 -13.21 4.16
N GLU A 17 -2.56 -12.44 3.29
CA GLU A 17 -2.90 -11.04 3.54
C GLU A 17 -3.92 -10.87 4.66
N SER A 18 -4.86 -11.80 4.81
CA SER A 18 -5.90 -11.76 5.86
C SER A 18 -5.33 -11.94 7.27
N ALA A 19 -4.16 -12.57 7.38
CA ALA A 19 -3.46 -12.75 8.66
C ALA A 19 -2.83 -11.46 9.21
N LEU A 20 -2.73 -10.40 8.38
CA LEU A 20 -2.18 -9.10 8.76
C LEU A 20 -3.29 -8.12 9.11
N LEU A 21 -3.13 -7.35 10.19
CA LEU A 21 -4.07 -6.28 10.51
C LEU A 21 -4.02 -5.17 9.45
N ALA A 22 -5.15 -4.51 9.21
CA ALA A 22 -5.21 -3.40 8.25
C ALA A 22 -4.24 -2.25 8.61
N SER A 23 -3.99 -2.02 9.90
CA SER A 23 -3.04 -1.03 10.40
C SER A 23 -1.57 -1.42 10.19
N GLU A 24 -1.30 -2.70 9.92
CA GLU A 24 0.05 -3.24 9.74
C GLU A 24 0.43 -3.36 8.26
N LYS A 25 -0.46 -3.00 7.33
CA LYS A 25 -0.19 -3.16 5.90
C LYS A 25 -0.65 -1.97 5.07
N PHE A 26 0.05 -1.75 3.96
CA PHE A 26 -0.31 -0.76 2.97
C PHE A 26 0.19 -1.19 1.60
N TYR A 27 -0.37 -0.59 0.55
CA TYR A 27 0.00 -0.90 -0.83
C TYR A 27 0.80 0.22 -1.46
N CYS A 28 1.67 -0.15 -2.39
CA CYS A 28 2.28 0.78 -3.33
C CYS A 28 1.17 1.35 -4.24
N PRO A 29 1.00 2.69 -4.33
CA PRO A 29 -0.11 3.28 -5.08
C PRO A 29 0.07 3.22 -6.60
N TYR A 30 1.27 2.90 -7.07
CA TYR A 30 1.56 2.81 -8.49
C TYR A 30 0.98 1.50 -9.05
N GLN A 31 0.05 1.60 -10.02
CA GLN A 31 -0.69 0.46 -10.59
C GLN A 31 0.21 -0.58 -11.27
N ASP A 32 1.35 -0.15 -11.81
CA ASP A 32 2.38 -1.00 -12.41
C ASP A 32 3.19 -1.78 -11.35
N CYS A 33 2.95 -1.53 -10.06
CA CYS A 33 3.67 -2.16 -8.96
C CYS A 33 2.74 -2.84 -7.97
N SER A 34 1.81 -2.10 -7.34
CA SER A 34 0.82 -2.59 -6.37
C SER A 34 1.36 -3.55 -5.30
N ALA A 35 2.65 -3.42 -4.96
CA ALA A 35 3.30 -4.23 -3.94
C ALA A 35 2.60 -4.05 -2.59
N LEU A 36 2.42 -5.14 -1.85
CA LEU A 36 2.04 -5.11 -0.44
C LEU A 36 3.28 -4.84 0.42
N LEU A 37 3.19 -3.90 1.34
CA LEU A 37 4.22 -3.61 2.34
C LEU A 37 3.62 -3.77 3.74
N VAL A 38 4.46 -4.24 4.66
CA VAL A 38 4.11 -4.47 6.07
C VAL A 38 4.80 -3.41 6.93
N ASN A 39 4.07 -2.79 7.85
CA ASN A 39 4.58 -1.88 8.86
C ASN A 39 4.87 -2.66 10.15
N TYR A 40 6.14 -2.84 10.49
CA TYR A 40 6.60 -3.55 11.68
C TYR A 40 6.53 -2.71 12.97
N GLY A 41 5.47 -1.92 13.15
CA GLY A 41 5.25 -1.14 14.38
C GLY A 41 6.05 0.16 14.48
N GLU A 42 6.67 0.62 13.39
CA GLU A 42 7.19 1.99 13.34
C GLU A 42 6.00 2.96 13.30
N LYS A 43 5.93 3.84 14.30
CA LYS A 43 4.85 4.82 14.44
C LYS A 43 4.69 5.62 13.15
N SER A 44 3.45 5.68 12.67
CA SER A 44 2.96 6.63 11.66
C SER A 44 3.93 6.86 10.49
N ILE A 45 4.19 5.82 9.70
CA ILE A 45 4.92 5.97 8.43
C ILE A 45 4.03 6.79 7.49
N HIS A 46 4.30 8.08 7.34
CA HIS A 46 3.62 8.92 6.35
C HIS A 46 4.29 8.83 4.97
N ARG A 47 5.59 8.54 4.95
CA ARG A 47 6.42 8.47 3.74
C ARG A 47 7.08 7.10 3.65
N SER A 48 6.90 6.41 2.54
CA SER A 48 7.60 5.14 2.28
C SER A 48 8.27 5.15 0.93
N ARG A 49 9.39 4.44 0.82
CA ARG A 49 10.05 4.11 -0.44
C ARG A 49 9.76 2.64 -0.74
N CYS A 50 9.08 2.37 -1.84
CA CYS A 50 8.77 0.98 -2.22
C CYS A 50 10.05 0.18 -2.47
N PRO A 51 10.24 -1.01 -1.86
CA PRO A 51 11.43 -1.81 -2.09
C PRO A 51 11.46 -2.44 -3.48
N LEU A 52 10.30 -2.59 -4.15
CA LEU A 52 10.21 -3.14 -5.51
C LEU A 52 10.48 -2.08 -6.58
N CYS A 53 9.66 -1.03 -6.66
CA CYS A 53 9.79 -0.02 -7.72
C CYS A 53 10.67 1.19 -7.34
N LYS A 54 11.17 1.26 -6.10
CA LYS A 54 12.02 2.34 -5.55
C LYS A 54 11.40 3.74 -5.53
N ARG A 55 10.15 3.90 -5.98
CA ARG A 55 9.41 5.17 -5.93
C ARG A 55 8.98 5.49 -4.50
N VAL A 56 8.96 6.78 -4.19
CA VAL A 56 8.51 7.31 -2.90
C VAL A 56 7.05 7.70 -3.00
N PHE A 57 6.29 7.47 -1.93
CA PHE A 57 4.86 7.75 -1.88
C PHE A 57 4.40 8.10 -0.47
N CYS A 58 3.23 8.74 -0.40
CA CYS A 58 2.54 9.03 0.85
C CYS A 58 1.65 7.83 1.22
N VAL A 59 1.93 7.20 2.36
CA VAL A 59 1.17 6.03 2.84
C VAL A 59 -0.26 6.43 3.22
N GLN A 60 -0.42 7.57 3.88
CA GLN A 60 -1.73 8.05 4.34
C GLN A 60 -2.65 8.48 3.18
N CYS A 61 -2.10 9.16 2.17
CA CYS A 61 -2.90 9.61 1.03
C CYS A 61 -2.98 8.57 -0.10
N ASN A 62 -2.18 7.50 -0.03
CA ASN A 62 -2.05 6.45 -1.05
C ASN A 62 -1.84 7.01 -2.46
N VAL A 63 -0.88 7.94 -2.61
CA VAL A 63 -0.51 8.60 -3.87
C VAL A 63 0.99 8.82 -3.94
N ALA A 64 1.50 9.19 -5.13
CA ALA A 64 2.86 9.70 -5.28
C ALA A 64 3.17 10.79 -4.25
N TRP A 65 4.43 10.86 -3.83
CA TRP A 65 4.84 11.76 -2.76
C TRP A 65 4.51 13.22 -3.09
N HIS A 66 3.85 13.91 -2.15
CA HIS A 66 3.48 15.32 -2.26
C HIS A 66 4.31 16.16 -1.28
N SER A 67 5.41 16.75 -1.75
CA SER A 67 6.20 17.69 -0.95
C SER A 67 5.51 19.04 -0.79
N GLY A 68 5.78 19.74 0.32
CA GLY A 68 5.33 21.13 0.53
C GLY A 68 3.90 21.29 1.06
N VAL A 69 3.14 20.21 1.17
CA VAL A 69 1.82 20.19 1.82
C VAL A 69 1.67 18.93 2.67
N ASP A 70 1.07 19.06 3.85
CA ASP A 70 0.68 17.91 4.65
C ASP A 70 -0.51 17.16 4.03
N CYS A 71 -0.81 15.97 4.55
CA CYS A 71 -1.91 15.14 4.06
C CYS A 71 -3.27 15.86 4.16
N ASN A 72 -3.52 16.62 5.22
CA ASN A 72 -4.81 17.30 5.41
C ASN A 72 -5.04 18.36 4.34
N LYS A 73 -4.01 19.17 4.05
CA LYS A 73 -4.06 20.18 3.00
C LYS A 73 -4.12 19.54 1.61
N PHE A 74 -3.36 18.47 1.38
CA PHE A 74 -3.40 17.72 0.11
C PHE A 74 -4.79 17.17 -0.20
N GLN A 75 -5.46 16.55 0.77
CA GLN A 75 -6.80 15.99 0.58
C GLN A 75 -7.85 17.06 0.25
N LYS A 76 -7.77 18.25 0.87
CA LYS A 76 -8.66 19.37 0.55
C LYS A 76 -8.49 19.89 -0.88
N LEU A 77 -7.27 19.84 -1.44
CA LEU A 77 -7.02 20.29 -2.81
C LEU A 77 -7.54 19.31 -3.87
N LYS A 78 -7.65 18.02 -3.52
CA LYS A 78 -8.12 16.97 -4.44
C LYS A 78 -9.64 16.97 -4.62
N ASN A 79 -10.37 17.49 -3.63
CA ASN A 79 -11.83 17.63 -3.64
C ASN A 79 -12.19 19.12 -3.56
N PRO A 80 -12.17 19.87 -4.68
CA PRO A 80 -12.60 21.26 -4.71
C PRO A 80 -14.08 21.43 -4.36
#